data_AF-A0A945KGQ1-F1
#
_entry.id   AF-A0A945KGQ1-F1
#
_cell.length_a   1.000
_cell.length_b   1.000
_cell.length_c   1.000
_cell.angle_alpha   90.00
_cell.angle_beta   90.00
_cell.angle_gamma   90.00
#
_symmetry.space_group_name_H-M   'P 1'
#
loop_
_entity.id
_entity.type
_entity.pdbx_description
1 polymer ?
#
loop_
_entity_poly.entity_id
_entity_poly.type
_entity_poly.pdbx_seq_one_letter_code
_entity_poly.pdbx_strand_id
1 'polypeptide(L)'
;MFCFVSLLFAIIPQQIPENPGGVWDLVCAPSGFVGLQPNWLSRGNTYFMTAIDDLDGGGLLDVVTVNKDYEVSLFYGSCSLSCISSELGTGLWTLDLMPIWGYMSFAGVFLVAVDDLDADGHRDLVVSATSLNDKGGIAVVSGKTGSLLYTVEHSGAVGDKFGCSVDSVADLDDDNIPELIVGTRGHDPGPPLSGYVSVLSGASGVLLSTIENSYSITANFGQKVANAGDWDGDGLPDCFILARRDFAWFAGEVVVRVYSLATGNCLASFLTGLRTSMLTSADFNLFTGDFNCDGILDFVVEGLNEFEAIHEAKAFSGLDGSVLWHYEPSQISSKYGERSRASFLIPSTDFDGDGCADFAVVNDGRLFVNSDQRNGWTGALELYCGATGAPFNRALIPIFDTYNFGADAVCLSDSSEADSPTFAVGSYSSSVKDTTEEGFVEIWKYWPGISPQRVEVSAAIGGSTDFKLEMPPGRFAHAKYRLLLSKHGHSGFWNGGLYVPLTFDSLTLATSQGFVPGGVSFAVGHLNTFGEGSVQFDLPAGAWMPFVGQSMFAAVVVETASELVSTVSVEIAVTP
;
A
#
# COMPACT_ATOMS: atom_id res chain seq x y z
N MET A 1 24.19 26.56 -30.45
CA MET A 1 24.24 25.40 -29.56
C MET A 1 22.86 25.22 -28.92
N PHE A 2 21.83 25.02 -29.76
CA PHE A 2 20.40 24.84 -29.43
C PHE A 2 19.73 24.42 -30.74
N CYS A 3 20.08 23.23 -31.26
CA CYS A 3 19.45 22.67 -32.47
C CYS A 3 19.87 21.20 -32.64
N PHE A 4 19.65 20.34 -31.65
CA PHE A 4 19.89 18.89 -31.77
C PHE A 4 19.06 18.08 -30.75
N VAL A 5 17.78 18.38 -30.59
CA VAL A 5 16.85 17.53 -29.81
C VAL A 5 15.51 17.45 -30.53
N SER A 6 15.47 16.75 -31.66
CA SER A 6 14.21 16.34 -32.33
C SER A 6 14.37 15.03 -33.08
N LEU A 7 15.30 14.16 -32.66
CA LEU A 7 15.74 13.01 -33.47
C LEU A 7 15.87 11.70 -32.69
N LEU A 8 15.23 11.58 -31.51
CA LEU A 8 15.13 10.27 -30.87
C LEU A 8 13.88 9.50 -31.31
N PHE A 9 12.71 10.13 -31.41
CA PHE A 9 11.46 9.51 -31.91
C PHE A 9 10.57 10.59 -32.55
N ALA A 10 9.89 10.28 -33.66
CA ALA A 10 8.96 11.21 -34.28
C ALA A 10 7.70 11.34 -33.40
N ILE A 11 7.47 12.54 -32.85
CA ILE A 11 6.40 12.80 -31.87
C ILE A 11 5.03 12.66 -32.55
N ILE A 12 4.19 11.76 -32.04
CA ILE A 12 2.75 11.80 -32.24
C ILE A 12 2.18 12.71 -31.15
N PRO A 13 1.33 13.71 -31.47
CA PRO A 13 0.62 14.47 -30.45
C PRO A 13 -0.28 13.50 -29.66
N GLN A 14 -0.06 13.35 -28.35
CA GLN A 14 -1.02 12.68 -27.47
C GLN A 14 -2.34 13.47 -27.53
N GLN A 15 -3.32 12.96 -28.27
CA GLN A 15 -4.71 13.29 -28.03
C GLN A 15 -5.24 12.24 -27.07
N ILE A 16 -5.58 12.65 -25.85
CA ILE A 16 -6.37 11.84 -24.92
C ILE A 16 -7.72 11.63 -25.62
N PRO A 17 -8.07 10.41 -26.05
CA PRO A 17 -9.36 10.18 -26.68
C PRO A 17 -10.43 10.19 -25.59
N GLU A 18 -11.51 10.95 -25.79
CA GLU A 18 -12.79 10.62 -25.17
C GLU A 18 -13.31 9.38 -25.89
N ASN A 19 -13.54 8.24 -25.22
CA ASN A 19 -14.19 7.11 -25.87
C ASN A 19 -15.13 6.32 -24.93
N PRO A 20 -16.28 5.80 -25.43
CA PRO A 20 -17.30 5.14 -24.65
C PRO A 20 -17.14 3.61 -24.70
N GLY A 21 -17.12 2.98 -23.53
CA GLY A 21 -17.49 1.56 -23.36
C GLY A 21 -16.37 0.52 -23.53
N GLY A 22 -15.95 -0.03 -22.39
CA GLY A 22 -15.58 -1.44 -22.25
C GLY A 22 -14.31 -1.92 -22.95
N VAL A 23 -13.15 -1.30 -22.69
CA VAL A 23 -11.81 -1.89 -22.86
C VAL A 23 -10.86 -1.17 -21.88
N TRP A 24 -9.95 -1.90 -21.23
CA TRP A 24 -8.91 -1.41 -20.31
C TRP A 24 -8.18 -0.16 -20.84
N ASP A 25 -8.41 1.00 -20.23
CA ASP A 25 -7.69 2.24 -20.58
C ASP A 25 -6.49 2.45 -19.66
N LEU A 26 -5.32 2.07 -20.18
CA LEU A 26 -4.01 2.30 -19.59
C LEU A 26 -3.74 3.81 -19.47
N VAL A 27 -3.85 4.37 -18.27
CA VAL A 27 -3.13 5.61 -17.93
C VAL A 27 -1.71 5.17 -17.59
N CYS A 28 -0.86 5.06 -18.61
CA CYS A 28 0.53 4.68 -18.42
C CYS A 28 1.22 5.79 -17.63
N ALA A 29 1.50 5.54 -16.35
CA ALA A 29 2.46 6.37 -15.65
C ALA A 29 3.85 6.08 -16.24
N PRO A 30 4.74 7.07 -16.34
CA PRO A 30 6.16 6.99 -16.72
C PRO A 30 7.03 5.83 -16.19
N SER A 31 6.51 5.00 -15.29
CA SER A 31 7.27 4.24 -14.29
C SER A 31 6.82 2.79 -14.12
N GLY A 32 6.04 2.25 -15.06
CA GLY A 32 5.61 0.85 -15.04
C GLY A 32 4.28 0.61 -14.33
N PHE A 33 3.57 1.63 -13.86
CA PHE A 33 2.21 1.44 -13.35
C PHE A 33 1.16 1.54 -14.46
N VAL A 34 0.21 0.62 -14.38
CA VAL A 34 -0.95 0.53 -15.26
C VAL A 34 -2.20 0.70 -14.40
N GLY A 35 -2.95 1.77 -14.64
CA GLY A 35 -4.31 1.91 -14.11
C GLY A 35 -5.28 1.05 -14.90
N LEU A 36 -6.10 0.26 -14.20
CA LEU A 36 -7.22 -0.49 -14.78
C LEU A 36 -8.51 0.36 -14.64
N GLN A 37 -8.86 1.17 -15.65
CA GLN A 37 -10.07 2.02 -15.67
C GLN A 37 -11.40 1.24 -15.94
N PRO A 38 -12.59 1.88 -15.82
CA PRO A 38 -13.23 2.41 -14.62
C PRO A 38 -14.63 1.77 -14.52
N ASN A 39 -14.73 0.53 -14.05
CA ASN A 39 -16.02 0.04 -13.60
C ASN A 39 -16.15 0.45 -12.14
N TRP A 40 -16.92 1.49 -11.87
CA TRP A 40 -17.23 1.99 -10.54
C TRP A 40 -17.68 0.82 -9.65
N LEU A 41 -16.77 0.36 -8.79
CA LEU A 41 -16.92 -0.87 -8.01
C LEU A 41 -18.00 -0.70 -6.92
N SER A 42 -18.14 0.51 -6.39
CA SER A 42 -19.30 0.92 -5.60
C SER A 42 -19.67 2.38 -5.87
N ARG A 43 -20.96 2.70 -5.72
CA ARG A 43 -21.49 4.06 -5.72
C ARG A 43 -21.77 4.46 -4.27
N GLY A 44 -20.95 5.34 -3.71
CA GLY A 44 -21.10 5.81 -2.33
C GLY A 44 -19.89 6.59 -1.86
N ASN A 45 -19.99 7.28 -0.72
CA ASN A 45 -18.80 7.84 -0.09
C ASN A 45 -18.04 6.69 0.60
N THR A 46 -17.17 5.99 -0.14
CA THR A 46 -16.29 4.94 0.37
C THR A 46 -15.18 5.58 1.21
N TYR A 47 -15.10 5.22 2.49
CA TYR A 47 -14.10 5.74 3.42
C TYR A 47 -13.05 4.70 3.83
N PHE A 48 -13.45 3.43 3.87
CA PHE A 48 -12.62 2.33 4.36
C PHE A 48 -12.79 1.11 3.46
N MET A 49 -11.68 0.44 3.21
CA MET A 49 -11.58 -0.74 2.36
C MET A 49 -10.66 -1.77 3.02
N THR A 50 -10.85 -3.05 2.68
CA THR A 50 -9.88 -4.09 2.97
C THR A 50 -9.85 -5.08 1.81
N ALA A 51 -8.75 -5.81 1.69
CA ALA A 51 -8.65 -6.96 0.80
C ALA A 51 -9.11 -8.20 1.56
N ILE A 52 -9.89 -9.05 0.88
CA ILE A 52 -10.30 -10.37 1.33
C ILE A 52 -9.77 -11.41 0.33
N ASP A 53 -9.94 -12.70 0.59
CA ASP A 53 -9.43 -13.74 -0.30
C ASP A 53 -9.94 -13.62 -1.73
N ASP A 54 -9.31 -14.35 -2.65
CA ASP A 54 -9.78 -14.50 -4.01
C ASP A 54 -11.04 -15.39 -4.01
N LEU A 55 -12.22 -14.77 -3.98
CA LEU A 55 -13.51 -15.47 -3.86
C LEU A 55 -14.04 -15.93 -5.21
N ASP A 56 -13.60 -15.30 -6.31
CA ASP A 56 -14.04 -15.64 -7.66
C ASP A 56 -13.03 -16.48 -8.47
N GLY A 57 -11.81 -16.67 -7.93
CA GLY A 57 -10.74 -17.46 -8.54
C GLY A 57 -9.97 -16.71 -9.62
N GLY A 58 -10.01 -15.37 -9.60
CA GLY A 58 -9.36 -14.48 -10.56
C GLY A 58 -7.85 -14.30 -10.34
N GLY A 59 -7.29 -14.87 -9.27
CA GLY A 59 -5.88 -14.80 -8.90
C GLY A 59 -5.48 -13.48 -8.22
N LEU A 60 -6.44 -12.61 -7.91
CA LEU A 60 -6.25 -11.43 -7.09
C LEU A 60 -7.16 -11.51 -5.86
N LEU A 61 -6.71 -10.97 -4.74
CA LEU A 61 -7.55 -10.73 -3.58
C LEU A 61 -8.69 -9.76 -3.95
N ASP A 62 -9.89 -10.02 -3.44
CA ASP A 62 -11.07 -9.20 -3.68
C ASP A 62 -11.16 -8.02 -2.71
N VAL A 63 -11.92 -6.98 -3.06
CA VAL A 63 -12.04 -5.77 -2.24
C VAL A 63 -13.39 -5.73 -1.54
N VAL A 64 -13.37 -5.47 -0.24
CA VAL A 64 -14.55 -5.15 0.54
C VAL A 64 -14.53 -3.67 0.92
N THR A 65 -15.62 -2.97 0.64
CA THR A 65 -15.78 -1.54 0.91
C THR A 65 -16.92 -1.27 1.88
N VAL A 66 -16.75 -0.25 2.73
CA VAL A 66 -17.85 0.32 3.52
C VAL A 66 -18.53 1.45 2.75
N ASN A 67 -19.80 1.26 2.43
CA ASN A 67 -20.64 2.22 1.70
C ASN A 67 -21.60 2.93 2.64
N LYS A 68 -21.76 4.24 2.44
CA LYS A 68 -22.75 5.05 3.16
C LYS A 68 -24.04 5.12 2.34
N ASP A 69 -25.08 4.46 2.82
CA ASP A 69 -26.39 4.43 2.19
C ASP A 69 -27.34 5.36 2.94
N TYR A 70 -27.96 6.30 2.24
CA TYR A 70 -29.02 7.21 2.73
C TYR A 70 -28.65 8.22 3.83
N GLU A 71 -28.82 9.51 3.51
CA GLU A 71 -28.73 10.62 4.46
C GLU A 71 -30.09 10.87 5.15
N VAL A 72 -30.18 10.58 6.45
CA VAL A 72 -31.21 11.23 7.30
C VAL A 72 -30.66 12.59 7.79
N SER A 73 -29.34 12.72 7.90
CA SER A 73 -28.57 13.96 8.13
C SER A 73 -27.08 13.76 7.80
N LEU A 74 -26.29 14.85 7.72
CA LEU A 74 -24.84 14.82 7.43
C LEU A 74 -23.98 13.91 8.36
N PHE A 75 -24.54 13.44 9.49
CA PHE A 75 -23.81 12.68 10.50
C PHE A 75 -24.42 11.31 10.83
N TYR A 76 -25.63 11.01 10.33
CA TYR A 76 -26.37 9.78 10.63
C TYR A 76 -27.01 9.19 9.38
N GLY A 77 -26.79 7.90 9.16
CA GLY A 77 -27.33 7.14 8.05
C GLY A 77 -27.15 5.65 8.25
N SER A 78 -27.48 4.87 7.22
CA SER A 78 -27.19 3.44 7.16
C SER A 78 -25.83 3.19 6.48
N CYS A 79 -25.20 2.07 6.81
CA CYS A 79 -24.00 1.60 6.13
C CYS A 79 -24.28 0.23 5.52
N SER A 80 -23.60 -0.07 4.43
CA SER A 80 -23.50 -1.42 3.90
C SER A 80 -22.06 -1.79 3.62
N LEU A 81 -21.78 -3.09 3.60
CA LEU A 81 -20.55 -3.64 3.04
C LEU A 81 -20.82 -4.14 1.63
N SER A 82 -19.89 -3.89 0.71
CA SER A 82 -19.91 -4.51 -0.62
C SER A 82 -18.57 -5.17 -0.90
N CYS A 83 -18.61 -6.46 -1.17
CA CYS A 83 -17.46 -7.20 -1.70
C CYS A 83 -17.52 -7.20 -3.23
N ILE A 84 -16.40 -6.86 -3.86
CA ILE A 84 -16.30 -6.70 -5.30
C ILE A 84 -15.07 -7.44 -5.80
N SER A 85 -15.26 -8.15 -6.91
CA SER A 85 -14.19 -8.81 -7.66
C SER A 85 -13.14 -7.79 -8.10
N SER A 86 -11.88 -8.01 -7.74
CA SER A 86 -10.78 -7.14 -8.18
C SER A 86 -10.45 -7.31 -9.67
N GLU A 87 -10.68 -8.50 -10.22
CA GLU A 87 -10.41 -8.77 -11.65
C GLU A 87 -11.55 -8.26 -12.54
N LEU A 88 -12.80 -8.57 -12.18
CA LEU A 88 -13.98 -8.35 -13.03
C LEU A 88 -14.72 -7.05 -12.72
N GLY A 89 -14.51 -6.50 -11.53
CA GLY A 89 -15.22 -5.35 -11.01
C GLY A 89 -16.70 -5.61 -10.72
N THR A 90 -17.09 -6.87 -10.56
CA THR A 90 -18.47 -7.29 -10.30
C THR A 90 -18.69 -7.49 -8.80
N GLY A 91 -19.83 -7.02 -8.28
CA GLY A 91 -20.23 -7.27 -6.90
C GLY A 91 -20.44 -8.77 -6.63
N LEU A 92 -19.82 -9.27 -5.58
CA LEU A 92 -19.90 -10.67 -5.14
C LEU A 92 -20.99 -10.85 -4.09
N TRP A 93 -20.99 -10.00 -3.06
CA TRP A 93 -22.04 -9.95 -2.04
C TRP A 93 -22.14 -8.54 -1.43
N THR A 94 -23.29 -8.28 -0.80
CA THR A 94 -23.55 -7.03 -0.07
C THR A 94 -24.23 -7.37 1.25
N LEU A 95 -23.84 -6.69 2.32
CA LEU A 95 -24.46 -6.78 3.65
C LEU A 95 -24.97 -5.41 4.08
N ASP A 96 -26.28 -5.29 4.32
CA ASP A 96 -26.87 -4.10 4.96
C ASP A 96 -26.66 -4.18 6.47
N LEU A 97 -26.04 -3.15 7.06
CA LEU A 97 -25.79 -3.06 8.51
C LEU A 97 -26.96 -2.39 9.26
N MET A 98 -27.92 -1.79 8.56
CA MET A 98 -29.09 -1.17 9.19
C MET A 98 -29.92 -2.15 10.05
N PRO A 99 -30.16 -3.41 9.65
CA PRO A 99 -30.86 -4.38 10.50
C PRO A 99 -30.10 -4.76 11.78
N ILE A 100 -28.78 -4.55 11.81
CA ILE A 100 -27.90 -4.91 12.92
C ILE A 100 -27.91 -3.80 13.97
N TRP A 101 -27.71 -2.56 13.53
CA TRP A 101 -27.45 -1.43 14.43
C TRP A 101 -28.36 -0.21 14.22
N GLY A 102 -29.26 -0.26 13.24
CA GLY A 102 -30.10 0.87 12.88
C GLY A 102 -29.30 2.05 12.31
N TYR A 103 -29.85 3.25 12.45
CA TYR A 103 -29.14 4.48 12.10
C TYR A 103 -28.07 4.78 13.14
N MET A 104 -26.84 5.00 12.67
CA MET A 104 -25.71 5.27 13.54
C MET A 104 -24.88 6.45 13.05
N SER A 105 -23.98 6.93 13.91
CA SER A 105 -22.98 7.87 13.47
C SER A 105 -21.94 7.16 12.62
N PHE A 106 -21.66 7.70 11.43
CA PHE A 106 -20.56 7.22 10.59
C PHE A 106 -19.17 7.46 11.21
N ALA A 107 -19.08 8.30 12.23
CA ALA A 107 -17.82 8.59 12.89
C ALA A 107 -17.32 7.35 13.64
N GLY A 108 -16.24 6.78 13.12
CA GLY A 108 -15.56 5.64 13.72
C GLY A 108 -16.14 4.28 13.36
N VAL A 109 -16.66 4.17 12.13
CA VAL A 109 -16.80 2.88 11.45
C VAL A 109 -15.45 2.51 10.83
N PHE A 110 -14.97 1.29 11.04
CA PHE A 110 -13.73 0.78 10.45
C PHE A 110 -13.97 -0.65 9.95
N LEU A 111 -13.16 -1.08 8.99
CA LEU A 111 -13.22 -2.41 8.41
C LEU A 111 -11.82 -3.01 8.42
N VAL A 112 -11.71 -4.27 8.83
CA VAL A 112 -10.47 -5.03 8.79
C VAL A 112 -10.78 -6.47 8.41
N ALA A 113 -9.93 -7.06 7.56
CA ALA A 113 -9.91 -8.50 7.35
C ALA A 113 -9.08 -9.16 8.45
N VAL A 114 -9.60 -10.25 8.99
CA VAL A 114 -9.00 -11.06 10.05
C VAL A 114 -8.89 -12.50 9.58
N ASP A 115 -8.23 -13.35 10.35
CA ASP A 115 -8.17 -14.78 10.06
C ASP A 115 -9.57 -15.43 10.01
N ASP A 116 -9.63 -16.68 9.56
CA ASP A 116 -10.87 -17.46 9.40
C ASP A 116 -11.53 -17.76 10.77
N LEU A 117 -12.66 -17.12 11.06
CA LEU A 117 -13.36 -17.22 12.34
C LEU A 117 -14.54 -18.19 12.33
N ASP A 118 -14.97 -18.65 11.15
CA ASP A 118 -16.03 -19.65 11.00
C ASP A 118 -15.56 -21.01 10.45
N ALA A 119 -14.24 -21.15 10.24
CA ALA A 119 -13.55 -22.32 9.73
C ALA A 119 -14.01 -22.73 8.31
N ASP A 120 -14.42 -21.78 7.47
CA ASP A 120 -14.85 -22.03 6.09
C ASP A 120 -13.71 -22.04 5.05
N GLY A 121 -12.48 -21.79 5.52
CA GLY A 121 -11.24 -21.73 4.74
C GLY A 121 -10.93 -20.37 4.16
N HIS A 122 -11.72 -19.34 4.48
CA HIS A 122 -11.51 -17.96 4.06
C HIS A 122 -11.42 -17.03 5.27
N ARG A 123 -10.63 -15.97 5.13
CA ARG A 123 -10.56 -14.87 6.08
C ARG A 123 -11.92 -14.23 6.26
N ASP A 124 -12.13 -13.71 7.47
CA ASP A 124 -13.35 -13.02 7.85
C ASP A 124 -13.14 -11.52 8.02
N LEU A 125 -14.22 -10.82 8.33
CA LEU A 125 -14.22 -9.37 8.44
C LEU A 125 -14.73 -8.95 9.81
N VAL A 126 -14.07 -7.96 10.39
CA VAL A 126 -14.60 -7.22 11.54
C VAL A 126 -14.96 -5.81 11.11
N VAL A 127 -16.25 -5.49 11.24
CA VAL A 127 -16.74 -4.12 11.14
C VAL A 127 -16.81 -3.54 12.53
N SER A 128 -16.09 -2.45 12.75
CA SER A 128 -16.15 -1.72 14.01
C SER A 128 -17.11 -0.54 13.90
N ALA A 129 -17.78 -0.21 15.01
CA ALA A 129 -18.64 0.96 15.14
C ALA A 129 -18.39 1.62 16.50
N THR A 130 -17.29 2.36 16.64
CA THR A 130 -16.82 2.93 17.92
C THR A 130 -17.76 3.96 18.56
N SER A 131 -18.73 4.47 17.81
CA SER A 131 -19.77 5.39 18.32
C SER A 131 -21.10 4.69 18.61
N LEU A 132 -21.18 3.36 18.44
CA LEU A 132 -22.39 2.58 18.74
C LEU A 132 -22.76 2.74 20.22
N ASN A 133 -23.97 3.24 20.48
CA ASN A 133 -24.50 3.50 21.83
C ASN A 133 -23.56 4.34 22.72
N ASP A 134 -22.71 5.18 22.12
CA ASP A 134 -21.64 5.93 22.78
C ASP A 134 -20.62 5.04 23.53
N LYS A 135 -20.50 3.75 23.21
CA LYS A 135 -19.55 2.82 23.87
C LYS A 135 -18.66 2.05 22.90
N GLY A 136 -19.12 1.90 21.66
CA GLY A 136 -18.47 1.07 20.66
C GLY A 136 -19.01 -0.35 20.60
N GLY A 137 -18.75 -1.01 19.48
CA GLY A 137 -19.14 -2.38 19.21
C GLY A 137 -18.50 -2.87 17.91
N ILE A 138 -18.53 -4.18 17.71
CA ILE A 138 -18.05 -4.83 16.49
C ILE A 138 -19.11 -5.81 15.95
N ALA A 139 -19.10 -6.02 14.65
CA ALA A 139 -19.82 -7.08 13.96
C ALA A 139 -18.81 -7.92 13.18
N VAL A 140 -18.90 -9.23 13.33
CA VAL A 140 -18.05 -10.19 12.63
C VAL A 140 -18.84 -10.80 11.49
N VAL A 141 -18.28 -10.77 10.28
CA VAL A 141 -18.95 -11.09 9.03
C VAL A 141 -18.09 -12.08 8.26
N SER A 142 -18.71 -13.14 7.75
CA SER A 142 -18.04 -14.11 6.88
C SER A 142 -17.49 -13.41 5.65
N GLY A 143 -16.18 -13.45 5.44
CA GLY A 143 -15.55 -12.79 4.29
C GLY A 143 -15.95 -13.41 2.96
N LYS A 144 -16.21 -14.72 2.97
CA LYS A 144 -16.68 -15.48 1.81
C LYS A 144 -18.10 -15.16 1.39
N THR A 145 -19.02 -15.05 2.36
CA THR A 145 -20.47 -15.01 2.06
C THR A 145 -21.13 -13.65 2.34
N GLY A 146 -20.48 -12.77 3.09
CA GLY A 146 -21.07 -11.54 3.61
C GLY A 146 -22.13 -11.77 4.70
N SER A 147 -22.22 -12.99 5.25
CA SER A 147 -23.19 -13.31 6.30
C SER A 147 -22.70 -12.81 7.65
N LEU A 148 -23.59 -12.21 8.46
CA LEU A 148 -23.29 -11.87 9.85
C LEU A 148 -23.07 -13.16 10.67
N LEU A 149 -21.91 -13.28 11.32
CA LEU A 149 -21.58 -14.37 12.23
C LEU A 149 -22.07 -14.05 13.65
N TYR A 150 -21.59 -12.95 14.22
CA TYR A 150 -22.05 -12.46 15.52
C TYR A 150 -21.73 -10.96 15.71
N THR A 151 -22.25 -10.37 16.79
CA THR A 151 -21.93 -9.01 17.21
C THR A 151 -21.47 -8.98 18.66
N VAL A 152 -20.60 -8.03 18.97
CA VAL A 152 -20.16 -7.74 20.33
C VAL A 152 -20.39 -6.26 20.60
N GLU A 153 -21.30 -5.96 21.51
CA GLU A 153 -21.53 -4.60 22.00
C GLU A 153 -20.76 -4.37 23.30
N HIS A 154 -20.19 -3.19 23.43
CA HIS A 154 -19.41 -2.87 24.63
C HIS A 154 -20.29 -2.67 25.86
N SER A 155 -19.95 -3.37 26.94
CA SER A 155 -20.67 -3.29 28.21
C SER A 155 -20.14 -2.21 29.16
N GLY A 156 -18.99 -1.61 28.85
CA GLY A 156 -18.30 -0.64 29.71
C GLY A 156 -18.90 0.76 29.74
N ALA A 157 -18.04 1.75 30.00
CA ALA A 157 -18.46 3.12 30.29
C ALA A 157 -18.94 3.85 29.03
N VAL A 158 -19.89 4.78 29.23
CA VAL A 158 -20.27 5.70 28.15
C VAL A 158 -19.07 6.59 27.83
N GLY A 159 -18.82 6.73 26.53
CA GLY A 159 -17.70 7.44 25.92
C GLY A 159 -16.58 6.53 25.46
N ASP A 160 -16.50 5.30 25.97
CA ASP A 160 -15.52 4.31 25.50
C ASP A 160 -15.64 4.13 23.98
N LYS A 161 -14.51 3.82 23.35
CA LYS A 161 -14.42 3.58 21.91
C LYS A 161 -13.93 2.15 21.67
N PHE A 162 -14.70 1.18 22.15
CA PHE A 162 -14.45 -0.23 21.89
C PHE A 162 -14.50 -0.49 20.37
N GLY A 163 -13.55 -1.28 19.86
CA GLY A 163 -13.39 -1.50 18.43
C GLY A 163 -12.64 -0.38 17.72
N CYS A 164 -11.83 0.43 18.41
CA CYS A 164 -11.03 1.47 17.74
C CYS A 164 -9.79 0.91 17.01
N SER A 165 -9.44 -0.34 17.32
CA SER A 165 -8.46 -1.15 16.61
C SER A 165 -8.85 -2.60 16.80
N VAL A 166 -8.73 -3.42 15.77
CA VAL A 166 -8.97 -4.86 15.82
C VAL A 166 -7.91 -5.55 15.00
N ASP A 167 -7.43 -6.70 15.47
CA ASP A 167 -6.58 -7.63 14.73
C ASP A 167 -6.89 -9.06 15.19
N SER A 168 -6.51 -10.07 14.42
CA SER A 168 -6.56 -11.47 14.83
C SER A 168 -5.21 -12.00 15.28
N VAL A 169 -5.25 -13.00 16.15
CA VAL A 169 -4.08 -13.71 16.66
C VAL A 169 -4.34 -15.20 16.59
N ALA A 170 -3.27 -16.00 16.57
CA ALA A 170 -3.39 -17.46 16.56
C ALA A 170 -4.22 -17.96 17.74
N ASP A 171 -4.79 -19.16 17.59
CA ASP A 171 -5.60 -19.84 18.61
C ASP A 171 -4.92 -19.86 19.99
N LEU A 172 -5.60 -19.33 20.99
CA LEU A 172 -5.19 -19.13 22.38
C LEU A 172 -6.03 -19.99 23.33
N ASP A 173 -7.26 -20.36 22.95
CA ASP A 173 -8.18 -21.16 23.78
C ASP A 173 -8.31 -22.64 23.36
N ASP A 174 -7.51 -23.08 22.39
CA ASP A 174 -7.39 -24.45 21.86
C ASP A 174 -8.66 -24.94 21.12
N ASP A 175 -9.47 -24.04 20.55
CA ASP A 175 -10.68 -24.39 19.78
C ASP A 175 -10.43 -24.54 18.27
N ASN A 176 -9.21 -24.26 17.80
CA ASN A 176 -8.73 -24.18 16.41
C ASN A 176 -9.30 -23.00 15.62
N ILE A 177 -9.85 -21.99 16.28
CA ILE A 177 -10.30 -20.74 15.67
C ILE A 177 -9.44 -19.60 16.25
N PRO A 178 -8.80 -18.77 15.42
CA PRO A 178 -8.05 -17.60 15.85
C PRO A 178 -8.85 -16.65 16.75
N GLU A 179 -8.21 -16.01 17.72
CA GLU A 179 -8.83 -14.99 18.57
C GLU A 179 -8.78 -13.59 17.95
N LEU A 180 -9.58 -12.69 18.54
CA LEU A 180 -9.55 -11.27 18.24
C LEU A 180 -8.94 -10.49 19.40
N ILE A 181 -8.01 -9.59 19.07
CA ILE A 181 -7.57 -8.53 19.96
C ILE A 181 -8.28 -7.22 19.61
N VAL A 182 -9.01 -6.66 20.58
CA VAL A 182 -9.87 -5.49 20.36
C VAL A 182 -9.46 -4.35 21.29
N GLY A 183 -8.96 -3.28 20.68
CA GLY A 183 -8.58 -2.05 21.34
C GLY A 183 -9.80 -1.23 21.80
N THR A 184 -9.73 -0.70 23.02
CA THR A 184 -10.69 0.25 23.56
C THR A 184 -9.96 1.50 24.02
N ARG A 185 -10.21 2.61 23.33
CA ARG A 185 -9.82 3.93 23.83
C ARG A 185 -10.82 4.36 24.91
N GLY A 186 -10.40 4.26 26.17
CA GLY A 186 -11.25 4.59 27.32
C GLY A 186 -11.64 6.06 27.39
N HIS A 187 -12.82 6.35 27.94
CA HIS A 187 -13.29 7.70 28.21
C HIS A 187 -13.15 8.07 29.69
N ASP A 188 -12.03 8.71 30.02
CA ASP A 188 -11.91 9.44 31.28
C ASP A 188 -11.68 10.93 31.00
N PRO A 189 -12.40 11.85 31.68
CA PRO A 189 -12.22 13.30 31.53
C PRO A 189 -10.94 13.83 32.21
N GLY A 190 -9.90 13.00 32.34
CA GLY A 190 -8.59 13.39 32.84
C GLY A 190 -7.52 12.31 32.55
N PRO A 191 -6.22 12.67 32.55
CA PRO A 191 -5.15 11.70 32.45
C PRO A 191 -5.17 10.70 33.63
N PRO A 192 -4.79 9.44 33.37
CA PRO A 192 -4.54 8.86 32.05
C PRO A 192 -5.83 8.31 31.45
N LEU A 193 -6.06 8.56 30.15
CA LEU A 193 -7.03 7.81 29.33
C LEU A 193 -6.58 6.34 29.33
N SER A 194 -7.05 5.58 30.30
CA SER A 194 -6.51 4.27 30.70
C SER A 194 -7.08 3.15 29.85
N GLY A 195 -7.17 3.36 28.53
CA GLY A 195 -7.68 2.37 27.59
C GLY A 195 -7.08 0.98 27.79
N TYR A 196 -7.72 -0.03 27.21
CA TYR A 196 -7.37 -1.43 27.41
C TYR A 196 -7.57 -2.21 26.11
N VAL A 197 -7.09 -3.44 26.10
CA VAL A 197 -7.28 -4.39 25.00
C VAL A 197 -8.05 -5.59 25.53
N SER A 198 -9.13 -5.95 24.84
CA SER A 198 -9.91 -7.15 25.12
C SER A 198 -9.44 -8.27 24.19
N VAL A 199 -9.21 -9.47 24.73
CA VAL A 199 -8.99 -10.67 23.93
C VAL A 199 -10.30 -11.45 23.90
N LEU A 200 -10.83 -11.69 22.71
CA LEU A 200 -12.11 -12.36 22.49
C LEU A 200 -11.90 -13.66 21.72
N SER A 201 -12.64 -14.71 22.07
CA SER A 201 -12.76 -15.91 21.25
C SER A 201 -13.29 -15.52 19.88
N GLY A 202 -12.55 -15.84 18.81
CA GLY A 202 -12.96 -15.47 17.45
C GLY A 202 -14.20 -16.23 16.99
N ALA A 203 -14.45 -17.43 17.52
CA ALA A 203 -15.63 -18.22 17.21
C ALA A 203 -16.94 -17.62 17.74
N SER A 204 -16.88 -16.87 18.85
CA SER A 204 -18.07 -16.54 19.64
C SER A 204 -18.17 -15.08 20.12
N GLY A 205 -17.06 -14.34 20.07
CA GLY A 205 -16.95 -13.00 20.65
C GLY A 205 -16.92 -12.96 22.18
N VAL A 206 -16.81 -14.13 22.84
CA VAL A 206 -16.71 -14.20 24.31
C VAL A 206 -15.38 -13.64 24.79
N LEU A 207 -15.42 -12.79 25.81
CA LEU A 207 -14.22 -12.23 26.44
C LEU A 207 -13.42 -13.34 27.15
N LEU A 208 -12.18 -13.54 26.71
CA LEU A 208 -11.23 -14.48 27.29
C LEU A 208 -10.35 -13.80 28.35
N SER A 209 -9.78 -12.65 28.00
CA SER A 209 -8.92 -11.88 28.90
C SER A 209 -8.96 -10.38 28.58
N THR A 210 -8.39 -9.57 29.47
CA THR A 210 -8.26 -8.12 29.29
C THR A 210 -6.86 -7.69 29.69
N ILE A 211 -6.21 -6.94 28.81
CA ILE A 211 -4.91 -6.32 29.04
C ILE A 211 -5.16 -4.89 29.47
N GLU A 212 -4.93 -4.64 30.75
CA GLU A 212 -5.07 -3.32 31.34
C GLU A 212 -3.75 -2.53 31.25
N ASN A 213 -3.90 -1.22 31.11
CA ASN A 213 -2.77 -0.32 31.18
C ASN A 213 -2.22 -0.23 32.61
N SER A 214 -1.14 -0.95 32.88
CA SER A 214 -0.47 -0.95 34.20
C SER A 214 0.40 0.29 34.45
N TYR A 215 0.47 1.26 33.52
CA TYR A 215 1.39 2.40 33.59
C TYR A 215 0.66 3.72 33.87
N SER A 216 0.99 4.34 35.00
CA SER A 216 0.29 5.51 35.57
C SER A 216 0.41 6.84 34.79
N ILE A 217 1.17 6.88 33.69
CA ILE A 217 1.45 8.10 32.90
C ILE A 217 1.34 7.85 31.39
N THR A 218 0.43 6.96 31.00
CA THR A 218 0.25 6.62 29.59
C THR A 218 -1.20 6.82 29.16
N ALA A 219 -1.37 7.51 28.03
CA ALA A 219 -2.66 7.74 27.39
C ALA A 219 -2.76 6.90 26.11
N ASN A 220 -3.98 6.74 25.59
CA ASN A 220 -4.25 6.06 24.31
C ASN A 220 -3.76 4.60 24.25
N PHE A 221 -3.64 3.92 25.39
CA PHE A 221 -3.42 2.47 25.39
C PHE A 221 -4.58 1.77 24.67
N GLY A 222 -4.27 0.81 23.79
CA GLY A 222 -5.28 0.16 22.96
C GLY A 222 -5.80 1.02 21.79
N GLN A 223 -5.19 2.19 21.50
CA GLN A 223 -5.55 2.97 20.31
C GLN A 223 -5.22 2.22 19.01
N LYS A 224 -4.09 1.50 18.99
CA LYS A 224 -3.73 0.53 17.96
C LYS A 224 -3.21 -0.75 18.62
N VAL A 225 -3.61 -1.86 18.04
CA VAL A 225 -3.13 -3.21 18.38
C VAL A 225 -2.70 -3.89 17.09
N ALA A 226 -1.72 -4.77 17.18
CA ALA A 226 -1.30 -5.62 16.08
C ALA A 226 -0.77 -6.96 16.61
N ASN A 227 -0.89 -8.02 15.82
CA ASN A 227 -0.33 -9.33 16.10
C ASN A 227 1.22 -9.26 16.15
N ALA A 228 1.83 -9.82 17.20
CA ALA A 228 3.29 -9.88 17.35
C ALA A 228 3.88 -11.28 17.13
N GLY A 229 3.04 -12.26 16.74
CA GLY A 229 3.41 -13.68 16.69
C GLY A 229 3.65 -14.24 18.09
N ASP A 230 4.34 -15.37 18.17
CA ASP A 230 4.91 -15.89 19.42
C ASP A 230 6.27 -15.22 19.64
N TRP A 231 6.26 -14.05 20.30
CA TRP A 231 7.43 -13.20 20.45
C TRP A 231 8.37 -13.71 21.55
N ASP A 232 7.82 -14.24 22.65
CA ASP A 232 8.63 -14.79 23.76
C ASP A 232 9.00 -16.28 23.63
N GLY A 233 8.47 -16.96 22.61
CA GLY A 233 8.78 -18.35 22.28
C GLY A 233 8.09 -19.37 23.19
N ASP A 234 6.97 -18.99 23.83
CA ASP A 234 6.19 -19.87 24.69
C ASP A 234 5.18 -20.75 23.93
N GLY A 235 5.02 -20.51 22.63
CA GLY A 235 4.14 -21.24 21.73
C GLY A 235 2.72 -20.68 21.65
N LEU A 236 2.43 -19.56 22.32
CA LEU A 236 1.15 -18.86 22.30
C LEU A 236 1.33 -17.46 21.67
N PRO A 237 0.25 -16.85 21.17
CA PRO A 237 0.35 -15.53 20.54
C PRO A 237 0.63 -14.40 21.54
N ASP A 238 1.35 -13.40 21.05
CA ASP A 238 1.62 -12.12 21.68
C ASP A 238 1.06 -10.97 20.82
N CYS A 239 1.00 -9.76 21.40
CA CYS A 239 0.55 -8.58 20.66
C CYS A 239 1.40 -7.34 20.90
N PHE A 240 1.46 -6.50 19.86
CA PHE A 240 1.91 -5.12 19.95
C PHE A 240 0.73 -4.22 20.34
N ILE A 241 0.98 -3.33 21.32
CA ILE A 241 0.02 -2.31 21.73
C ILE A 241 0.70 -0.95 21.64
N LEU A 242 0.11 -0.06 20.86
CA LEU A 242 0.50 1.34 20.82
C LEU A 242 -0.02 2.06 22.06
N ALA A 243 0.87 2.80 22.69
CA ALA A 243 0.56 3.68 23.80
C ALA A 243 1.31 5.00 23.65
N ARG A 244 0.88 6.02 24.39
CA ARG A 244 1.63 7.27 24.53
C ARG A 244 2.21 7.35 25.91
N ARG A 245 3.52 7.59 26.01
CA ARG A 245 4.22 7.85 27.27
C ARG A 245 4.30 9.34 27.48
N ASP A 246 3.76 9.81 28.61
CA ASP A 246 3.85 11.22 28.95
C ASP A 246 5.31 11.63 29.21
N PHE A 247 5.73 12.70 28.53
CA PHE A 247 6.97 13.39 28.79
C PHE A 247 6.65 14.85 29.22
N ALA A 248 7.55 15.47 29.98
CA ALA A 248 7.26 16.73 30.66
C ALA A 248 6.72 17.85 29.74
N TRP A 249 5.83 18.71 30.28
CA TRP A 249 5.32 19.94 29.65
C TRP A 249 4.56 19.75 28.31
N PHE A 250 3.54 18.89 28.31
CA PHE A 250 2.56 18.73 27.23
C PHE A 250 3.01 17.95 25.98
N ALA A 251 4.11 17.18 26.08
CA ALA A 251 4.60 16.31 25.00
C ALA A 251 4.48 14.83 25.38
N GLY A 252 3.80 14.03 24.57
CA GLY A 252 3.86 12.57 24.64
C GLY A 252 4.89 12.02 23.65
N GLU A 253 5.50 10.89 23.99
CA GLU A 253 6.25 10.05 23.05
C GLU A 253 5.42 8.80 22.74
N VAL A 254 5.38 8.40 21.47
CA VAL A 254 4.74 7.14 21.09
C VAL A 254 5.62 5.98 21.50
N VAL A 255 5.01 4.97 22.10
CA VAL A 255 5.67 3.76 22.57
C VAL A 255 4.88 2.58 22.05
N VAL A 256 5.59 1.60 21.50
CA VAL A 256 5.03 0.29 21.19
C VAL A 256 5.46 -0.68 22.29
N ARG A 257 4.51 -1.47 22.78
CA ARG A 257 4.76 -2.46 23.83
C ARG A 257 4.36 -3.83 23.35
N VAL A 258 5.14 -4.84 23.72
CA VAL A 258 4.79 -6.24 23.48
C VAL A 258 4.15 -6.79 24.75
N TYR A 259 3.04 -7.50 24.60
CA TYR A 259 2.33 -8.17 25.69
C TYR A 259 2.10 -9.63 25.34
N SER A 260 2.30 -10.50 26.34
CA SER A 260 1.89 -11.89 26.24
C SER A 260 0.39 -12.02 26.42
N LEU A 261 -0.30 -12.63 25.46
CA LEU A 261 -1.76 -12.84 25.58
C LEU A 261 -2.09 -13.96 26.55
N ALA A 262 -1.18 -14.92 26.70
CA ALA A 262 -1.29 -16.01 27.66
C ALA A 262 -1.24 -15.51 29.12
N THR A 263 -0.34 -14.55 29.41
CA THR A 263 -0.09 -14.11 30.79
C THR A 263 -0.59 -12.70 31.11
N GLY A 264 -0.90 -11.88 30.10
CA GLY A 264 -1.23 -10.46 30.21
C GLY A 264 -0.04 -9.57 30.60
N ASN A 265 1.18 -10.10 30.65
CA ASN A 265 2.36 -9.36 31.07
C ASN A 265 2.98 -8.58 29.91
N CYS A 266 3.50 -7.38 30.22
CA CYS A 266 4.32 -6.63 29.28
C CYS A 266 5.71 -7.27 29.17
N LEU A 267 6.06 -7.74 27.98
CA LEU A 267 7.31 -8.42 27.66
C LEU A 267 8.42 -7.41 27.30
N ALA A 268 8.08 -6.42 26.47
CA ALA A 268 9.01 -5.40 25.99
C ALA A 268 8.34 -4.03 25.77
N SER A 269 9.16 -2.98 25.69
CA SER A 269 8.70 -1.62 25.42
C SER A 269 9.74 -0.85 24.59
N PHE A 270 9.30 -0.36 23.43
CA PHE A 270 10.13 0.31 22.44
C PHE A 270 9.74 1.78 22.32
N LEU A 271 10.73 2.67 22.45
CA LEU A 271 10.56 4.11 22.27
C LEU A 271 10.74 4.44 20.78
N THR A 272 9.72 5.02 20.15
CA THR A 272 9.76 5.28 18.70
C THR A 272 10.43 6.61 18.36
N GLY A 273 10.63 7.48 19.35
CA GLY A 273 11.09 8.86 19.14
C GLY A 273 10.06 9.79 18.50
N LEU A 274 8.87 9.27 18.10
CA LEU A 274 7.78 10.07 17.55
C LEU A 274 7.13 10.89 18.66
N ARG A 275 7.10 12.22 18.48
CA ARG A 275 6.55 13.14 19.48
C ARG A 275 5.18 13.67 19.06
N THR A 276 4.30 13.78 20.03
CA THR A 276 2.93 14.25 19.85
C THR A 276 2.53 15.15 21.01
N SER A 277 1.66 16.12 20.78
CA SER A 277 1.12 16.94 21.86
C SER A 277 0.09 16.17 22.69
N MET A 278 -0.06 16.55 23.95
CA MET A 278 -1.11 16.01 24.83
C MET A 278 -2.50 16.59 24.54
N LEU A 279 -2.61 17.57 23.63
CA LEU A 279 -3.86 18.29 23.34
C LEU A 279 -4.61 17.73 22.13
N THR A 280 -3.98 16.87 21.34
CA THR A 280 -4.53 16.31 20.12
C THR A 280 -4.65 14.79 20.23
N SER A 281 -5.67 14.25 19.59
CA SER A 281 -5.84 12.83 19.39
C SER A 281 -5.04 12.35 18.18
N ALA A 282 -3.75 12.70 18.04
CA ALA A 282 -3.02 12.32 16.82
C ALA A 282 -3.17 10.81 16.57
N ASP A 283 -3.69 10.47 15.40
CA ASP A 283 -3.91 9.10 15.01
C ASP A 283 -2.58 8.57 14.47
N PHE A 284 -2.03 7.62 15.22
CA PHE A 284 -0.89 6.83 14.77
C PHE A 284 -1.43 5.50 14.26
N ASN A 285 -0.82 4.99 13.20
CA ASN A 285 -1.04 3.63 12.73
C ASN A 285 0.12 2.74 13.17
N LEU A 286 -0.19 1.46 13.31
CA LEU A 286 0.75 0.41 13.65
C LEU A 286 0.53 -0.71 12.64
N PHE A 287 1.60 -1.15 12.02
CA PHE A 287 1.60 -2.22 11.04
C PHE A 287 2.71 -3.19 11.40
N THR A 288 2.57 -4.44 10.98
CA THR A 288 3.53 -5.52 11.25
C THR A 288 3.89 -6.24 9.96
N GLY A 289 5.09 -6.84 9.96
CA GLY A 289 5.65 -7.57 8.83
C GLY A 289 7.10 -7.93 9.15
N ASP A 290 7.67 -8.94 8.51
CA ASP A 290 9.10 -9.24 8.65
C ASP A 290 9.87 -8.41 7.60
N PHE A 291 10.36 -7.23 8.00
CA PHE A 291 10.99 -6.27 7.09
C PHE A 291 12.48 -6.54 6.93
N ASN A 292 13.11 -7.24 7.88
CA ASN A 292 14.53 -7.54 7.85
C ASN A 292 14.84 -9.03 7.59
N CYS A 293 13.82 -9.84 7.34
CA CYS A 293 13.89 -11.27 7.08
C CYS A 293 14.51 -12.10 8.21
N ASP A 294 14.36 -11.66 9.46
CA ASP A 294 14.92 -12.38 10.62
C ASP A 294 13.97 -13.45 11.19
N GLY A 295 12.75 -13.54 10.66
CA GLY A 295 11.71 -14.47 11.07
C GLY A 295 10.90 -14.02 12.29
N ILE A 296 11.17 -12.84 12.83
CA ILE A 296 10.38 -12.17 13.87
C ILE A 296 9.59 -11.04 13.21
N LEU A 297 8.33 -10.87 13.60
CA LEU A 297 7.54 -9.75 13.10
C LEU A 297 8.11 -8.43 13.61
N ASP A 298 8.51 -7.59 12.68
CA ASP A 298 8.86 -6.19 12.88
C ASP A 298 7.60 -5.32 12.90
N PHE A 299 7.76 -4.04 13.25
CA PHE A 299 6.64 -3.11 13.29
C PHE A 299 6.98 -1.74 12.72
N VAL A 300 6.00 -1.14 12.05
CA VAL A 300 6.04 0.22 11.54
C VAL A 300 5.08 1.09 12.31
N VAL A 301 5.56 2.24 12.77
CA VAL A 301 4.72 3.29 13.34
C VAL A 301 4.67 4.46 12.39
N GLU A 302 3.45 4.81 12.01
CA GLU A 302 3.15 5.92 11.13
C GLU A 302 2.35 6.97 11.89
N GLY A 303 2.68 8.25 11.70
CA GLY A 303 1.78 9.32 12.09
C GLY A 303 2.40 10.70 12.02
N LEU A 304 1.62 11.70 12.44
CA LEU A 304 2.05 13.08 12.49
C LEU A 304 2.97 13.32 13.70
N ASN A 305 4.23 13.62 13.43
CA ASN A 305 5.11 14.23 14.42
C ASN A 305 4.74 15.70 14.54
N GLU A 306 4.01 16.07 15.59
CA GLU A 306 3.38 17.38 15.71
C GLU A 306 4.36 18.53 15.98
N PHE A 307 5.54 18.22 16.50
CA PHE A 307 6.56 19.23 16.82
C PHE A 307 7.31 19.69 15.56
N GLU A 308 7.50 18.77 14.61
CA GLU A 308 8.08 19.05 13.29
C GLU A 308 6.97 19.30 12.23
N ALA A 309 5.76 18.91 12.58
CA ALA A 309 4.55 18.88 11.77
C ALA A 309 4.72 18.05 10.47
N ILE A 310 5.56 17.02 10.50
CA ILE A 310 5.82 16.12 9.38
C ILE A 310 5.08 14.80 9.65
N HIS A 311 4.36 14.28 8.64
CA HIS A 311 3.91 12.87 8.68
C HIS A 311 5.14 12.01 8.43
N GLU A 312 5.46 11.09 9.31
CA GLU A 312 6.61 10.20 9.15
C GLU A 312 6.20 8.75 9.43
N ALA A 313 6.95 7.81 8.86
CA ALA A 313 6.86 6.40 9.17
C ALA A 313 8.24 5.86 9.55
N LYS A 314 8.31 5.05 10.61
CA LYS A 314 9.54 4.41 11.05
C LYS A 314 9.30 2.93 11.26
N ALA A 315 10.14 2.10 10.63
CA ALA A 315 10.21 0.67 10.88
C ALA A 315 11.20 0.38 12.00
N PHE A 316 10.85 -0.59 12.83
CA PHE A 316 11.63 -1.05 13.95
C PHE A 316 11.69 -2.57 13.93
N SER A 317 12.87 -3.12 14.24
CA SER A 317 13.02 -4.55 14.40
C SER A 317 12.17 -5.04 15.57
N GLY A 318 11.41 -6.12 15.38
CA GLY A 318 10.63 -6.78 16.42
C GLY A 318 11.52 -7.37 17.51
N LEU A 319 12.74 -7.79 17.17
CA LEU A 319 13.67 -8.42 18.09
C LEU A 319 14.16 -7.49 19.20
N ASP A 320 14.53 -6.25 18.86
CA ASP A 320 15.20 -5.33 19.79
C ASP A 320 14.73 -3.86 19.73
N GLY A 321 13.84 -3.52 18.80
CA GLY A 321 13.34 -2.17 18.58
C GLY A 321 14.35 -1.23 17.91
N SER A 322 15.42 -1.75 17.29
CA SER A 322 16.34 -0.96 16.47
C SER A 322 15.63 -0.42 15.23
N VAL A 323 15.96 0.81 14.82
CA VAL A 323 15.36 1.41 13.62
C VAL A 323 15.91 0.73 12.37
N LEU A 324 15.03 0.18 11.54
CA LEU A 324 15.38 -0.42 10.24
C LEU A 324 15.48 0.67 9.18
N TRP A 325 14.43 1.47 9.05
CA TRP A 325 14.38 2.63 8.15
C TRP A 325 13.43 3.70 8.64
N HIS A 326 13.59 4.90 8.08
CA HIS A 326 12.78 6.08 8.38
C HIS A 326 12.39 6.75 7.08
N TYR A 327 11.08 6.87 6.87
CA TYR A 327 10.52 7.59 5.75
C TYR A 327 10.03 8.97 6.20
N GLU A 328 10.48 9.99 5.47
CA GLU A 328 9.94 11.34 5.51
C GLU A 328 9.39 11.68 4.12
N PRO A 329 8.11 12.02 3.98
CA PRO A 329 7.55 12.46 2.71
C PRO A 329 8.29 13.72 2.27
N SER A 330 8.70 13.73 0.99
CA SER A 330 9.36 14.89 0.41
C SER A 330 8.55 16.16 0.71
N GLN A 331 9.21 17.20 1.22
CA GLN A 331 8.62 18.49 1.59
C GLN A 331 8.01 19.20 0.37
N ILE A 332 6.86 18.73 -0.11
CA ILE A 332 6.13 19.39 -1.18
C ILE A 332 5.25 20.44 -0.51
N SER A 333 5.87 21.60 -0.28
CA SER A 333 5.26 22.82 0.24
C SER A 333 4.00 23.16 -0.57
N SER A 334 2.83 23.02 0.05
CA SER A 334 1.66 23.73 -0.45
C SER A 334 1.82 25.22 -0.11
N LYS A 335 1.53 26.08 -1.07
CA LYS A 335 1.51 27.54 -0.93
C LYS A 335 0.46 28.03 0.11
N TYR A 336 -0.38 27.13 0.62
CA TYR A 336 -1.47 27.41 1.56
C TYR A 336 -1.29 26.77 2.95
N GLY A 337 -0.14 26.13 3.23
CA GLY A 337 0.16 25.61 4.57
C GLY A 337 -0.53 24.29 4.95
N GLU A 338 -1.29 23.68 4.03
CA GLU A 338 -1.86 22.33 4.20
C GLU A 338 -0.88 21.28 3.67
N ARG A 339 -0.47 20.35 4.53
CA ARG A 339 0.60 19.37 4.27
C ARG A 339 0.02 18.10 3.65
N SER A 340 0.77 17.45 2.76
CA SER A 340 0.34 16.21 2.10
C SER A 340 0.07 15.09 3.11
N ARG A 341 -1.03 14.38 2.91
CA ARG A 341 -1.33 13.12 3.59
C ARG A 341 -0.66 11.99 2.80
N ALA A 342 0.09 11.16 3.51
CA ALA A 342 0.56 9.88 3.00
C ALA A 342 -0.30 8.80 3.66
N SER A 343 -0.91 7.95 2.86
CA SER A 343 -1.52 6.71 3.32
C SER A 343 -0.52 5.60 3.01
N PHE A 344 0.02 4.99 4.06
CA PHE A 344 1.00 3.94 3.93
C PHE A 344 0.28 2.61 3.76
N LEU A 345 0.72 1.90 2.74
CA LEU A 345 0.32 0.54 2.47
C LEU A 345 1.49 -0.32 2.85
N ILE A 346 1.28 -1.22 3.79
CA ILE A 346 2.23 -2.29 4.07
C ILE A 346 1.60 -3.55 3.50
N PRO A 347 1.87 -3.87 2.23
CA PRO A 347 1.63 -5.19 1.68
C PRO A 347 2.49 -6.21 2.41
N SER A 348 1.94 -7.41 2.57
CA SER A 348 2.62 -8.56 3.16
C SER A 348 3.51 -9.30 2.14
N THR A 349 4.01 -8.61 1.12
CA THR A 349 4.59 -9.22 -0.08
C THR A 349 5.89 -8.54 -0.48
N ASP A 350 6.83 -9.36 -0.90
CA ASP A 350 8.12 -8.98 -1.46
C ASP A 350 7.94 -8.65 -2.95
N PHE A 351 8.19 -7.40 -3.34
CA PHE A 351 7.99 -6.92 -4.71
C PHE A 351 9.26 -6.88 -5.53
N ASP A 352 10.42 -6.85 -4.88
CA ASP A 352 11.72 -6.77 -5.53
C ASP A 352 12.53 -8.08 -5.48
N GLY A 353 11.98 -9.11 -4.82
CA GLY A 353 12.51 -10.47 -4.76
C GLY A 353 13.64 -10.62 -3.76
N ASP A 354 13.80 -9.70 -2.80
CA ASP A 354 14.86 -9.73 -1.79
C ASP A 354 14.54 -10.64 -0.59
N GLY A 355 13.32 -11.16 -0.53
CA GLY A 355 12.78 -12.04 0.48
C GLY A 355 12.05 -11.33 1.63
N CYS A 356 12.11 -10.00 1.71
CA CYS A 356 11.54 -9.20 2.79
C CYS A 356 10.25 -8.51 2.34
N ALA A 357 9.33 -8.26 3.26
CA ALA A 357 8.06 -7.63 2.92
C ALA A 357 8.27 -6.17 2.51
N ASP A 358 7.83 -5.77 1.32
CA ASP A 358 7.97 -4.41 0.81
C ASP A 358 6.84 -3.49 1.26
N PHE A 359 6.93 -2.19 0.95
CA PHE A 359 5.85 -1.26 1.23
C PHE A 359 5.55 -0.26 0.13
N ALA A 360 4.32 0.22 0.12
CA ALA A 360 3.86 1.23 -0.81
C ALA A 360 3.36 2.47 -0.05
N VAL A 361 3.49 3.64 -0.65
CA VAL A 361 3.04 4.91 -0.08
C VAL A 361 2.16 5.60 -1.09
N VAL A 362 0.91 5.85 -0.71
CA VAL A 362 -0.01 6.67 -1.48
C VAL A 362 0.02 8.08 -0.92
N ASN A 363 0.65 8.98 -1.66
CA ASN A 363 0.66 10.40 -1.33
C ASN A 363 -0.50 11.10 -2.04
N ASP A 364 -1.26 11.93 -1.33
CA ASP A 364 -2.30 12.80 -1.89
C ASP A 364 -1.76 13.99 -2.70
N GLY A 365 -0.49 13.90 -3.14
CA GLY A 365 0.36 14.94 -3.71
C GLY A 365 -0.39 16.16 -4.24
N ARG A 366 -0.27 17.29 -3.53
CA ARG A 366 -0.69 18.59 -4.08
C ARG A 366 0.41 19.14 -4.99
N LEU A 367 0.80 18.35 -5.98
CA LEU A 367 1.84 18.68 -6.94
C LEU A 367 1.24 19.52 -8.09
N PHE A 368 1.69 20.77 -8.19
CA PHE A 368 1.39 21.66 -9.31
C PHE A 368 2.36 21.36 -10.46
N VAL A 369 1.86 20.84 -11.59
CA VAL A 369 2.69 20.62 -12.79
C VAL A 369 2.32 21.63 -13.89
N ASN A 370 3.22 22.59 -14.10
CA ASN A 370 3.43 23.48 -15.26
C ASN A 370 2.88 24.93 -15.33
N SER A 371 3.63 25.72 -16.11
CA SER A 371 3.68 27.18 -16.29
C SER A 371 2.43 27.86 -16.85
N ASP A 372 1.38 27.09 -17.10
CA ASP A 372 0.19 27.44 -17.85
C ASP A 372 -1.05 27.71 -16.97
N GLN A 373 -0.84 27.88 -15.66
CA GLN A 373 -1.87 28.35 -14.70
C GLN A 373 -3.14 27.47 -14.65
N ARG A 374 -3.07 26.21 -15.10
CA ARG A 374 -4.12 25.22 -14.80
C ARG A 374 -3.78 24.53 -13.48
N ASN A 375 -4.59 24.79 -12.46
CA ASN A 375 -4.50 24.13 -11.17
C ASN A 375 -4.93 22.67 -11.35
N GLY A 376 -4.00 21.72 -11.24
CA GLY A 376 -4.29 20.28 -11.21
C GLY A 376 -3.67 19.66 -9.97
N TRP A 377 -4.39 18.75 -9.33
CA TRP A 377 -3.94 17.98 -8.17
C TRP A 377 -3.27 16.71 -8.71
N THR A 378 -2.20 16.20 -8.10
CA THR A 378 -1.52 14.99 -8.61
C THR A 378 -1.02 14.10 -7.47
N GLY A 379 -1.77 13.04 -7.20
CA GLY A 379 -1.41 12.01 -6.23
C GLY A 379 -0.17 11.24 -6.69
N ALA A 380 0.43 10.47 -5.81
CA ALA A 380 1.52 9.56 -6.16
C ALA A 380 1.34 8.22 -5.44
N LEU A 381 1.67 7.14 -6.14
CA LEU A 381 1.85 5.81 -5.56
C LEU A 381 3.33 5.46 -5.69
N GLU A 382 4.00 5.20 -4.58
CA GLU A 382 5.44 4.96 -4.49
C GLU A 382 5.71 3.59 -3.87
N LEU A 383 6.64 2.81 -4.40
CA LEU A 383 7.06 1.51 -3.87
C LEU A 383 8.45 1.61 -3.27
N TYR A 384 8.63 0.94 -2.14
CA TYR A 384 9.81 0.95 -1.31
C TYR A 384 10.20 -0.47 -0.91
N CYS A 385 11.50 -0.72 -0.91
CA CYS A 385 12.07 -1.94 -0.39
C CYS A 385 11.92 -1.97 1.13
N GLY A 386 11.35 -3.04 1.68
CA GLY A 386 11.14 -3.24 3.10
C GLY A 386 12.42 -3.36 3.91
N ALA A 387 13.43 -4.02 3.35
CA ALA A 387 14.72 -4.22 4.02
C ALA A 387 15.54 -2.93 4.14
N THR A 388 15.44 -2.05 3.14
CA THR A 388 16.31 -0.87 3.05
C THR A 388 15.60 0.46 3.26
N GLY A 389 14.27 0.49 3.14
CA GLY A 389 13.48 1.72 3.07
C GLY A 389 13.74 2.55 1.80
N ALA A 390 14.43 2.00 0.80
CA ALA A 390 14.78 2.73 -0.41
C ALA A 390 13.63 2.68 -1.43
N PRO A 391 13.28 3.81 -2.07
CA PRO A 391 12.30 3.80 -3.15
C PRO A 391 12.89 3.11 -4.38
N PHE A 392 12.17 2.17 -4.96
CA PHE A 392 12.53 1.56 -6.25
C PHE A 392 11.53 1.88 -7.36
N ASN A 393 10.31 2.34 -7.03
CA ASN A 393 9.36 2.81 -8.05
C ASN A 393 8.42 3.93 -7.59
N ARG A 394 7.89 4.71 -8.55
CA ARG A 394 6.97 5.84 -8.32
C ARG A 394 6.07 6.12 -9.51
N ALA A 395 4.76 6.01 -9.35
CA ALA A 395 3.76 6.57 -10.26
C ALA A 395 3.28 7.94 -9.80
N LEU A 396 3.19 8.90 -10.73
CA LEU A 396 2.44 10.14 -10.54
C LEU A 396 1.07 9.97 -11.18
N ILE A 397 0.02 10.23 -10.40
CA ILE A 397 -1.36 10.00 -10.76
C ILE A 397 -2.06 11.36 -10.86
N PRO A 398 -2.44 11.81 -12.07
CA PRO A 398 -3.20 13.05 -12.20
C PRO A 398 -4.58 12.88 -11.58
N ILE A 399 -4.91 13.75 -10.62
CA ILE A 399 -6.22 13.77 -9.96
C ILE A 399 -7.09 14.83 -10.65
N PHE A 400 -8.28 14.42 -11.05
CA PHE A 400 -9.29 15.32 -11.63
C PHE A 400 -10.12 15.98 -10.51
N ASP A 401 -9.89 17.26 -10.23
CA ASP A 401 -10.64 18.12 -9.28
C ASP A 401 -10.95 17.49 -7.89
N THR A 402 -12.10 17.79 -7.27
CA THR A 402 -12.48 17.76 -5.83
C THR A 402 -12.29 16.46 -5.04
N TYR A 403 -11.63 15.43 -5.58
CA TYR A 403 -11.43 14.14 -4.94
C TYR A 403 -10.14 14.09 -4.11
N ASN A 404 -10.25 13.55 -2.89
CA ASN A 404 -9.10 13.19 -2.07
C ASN A 404 -8.63 11.79 -2.49
N PHE A 405 -7.70 11.73 -3.43
CA PHE A 405 -7.03 10.49 -3.83
C PHE A 405 -6.17 9.93 -2.70
N GLY A 406 -6.15 8.60 -2.56
CA GLY A 406 -5.35 7.94 -1.54
C GLY A 406 -5.93 8.10 -0.14
N ALA A 407 -7.25 8.21 -0.03
CA ALA A 407 -7.94 8.27 1.26
C ALA A 407 -7.78 6.98 2.07
N ASP A 408 -7.77 5.86 1.34
CA ASP A 408 -7.48 4.53 1.83
C ASP A 408 -6.93 3.73 0.65
N ALA A 409 -6.18 2.67 0.91
CA ALA A 409 -5.71 1.77 -0.12
C ALA A 409 -5.43 0.38 0.45
N VAL A 410 -5.36 -0.62 -0.40
CA VAL A 410 -4.99 -1.98 0.00
C VAL A 410 -4.24 -2.70 -1.11
N CYS A 411 -3.35 -3.61 -0.75
CA CYS A 411 -2.71 -4.51 -1.72
C CYS A 411 -3.64 -5.69 -2.03
N LEU A 412 -3.75 -6.02 -3.32
CA LEU A 412 -4.59 -7.09 -3.86
C LEU A 412 -3.78 -8.29 -4.33
N SER A 413 -2.46 -8.14 -4.43
CA SER A 413 -1.57 -9.22 -4.80
C SER A 413 -1.17 -10.02 -3.56
N ASP A 414 -1.22 -11.33 -3.67
CA ASP A 414 -0.59 -12.23 -2.72
C ASP A 414 0.88 -12.49 -3.11
N SER A 415 1.56 -13.35 -2.35
CA SER A 415 2.96 -13.72 -2.61
C SER A 415 3.20 -14.36 -3.98
N SER A 416 2.15 -14.85 -4.66
CA SER A 416 2.27 -15.48 -5.98
C SER A 416 2.40 -14.48 -7.13
N GLU A 417 2.02 -13.21 -6.89
CA GLU A 417 2.12 -12.09 -7.84
C GLU A 417 3.21 -11.07 -7.43
N ALA A 418 4.23 -11.53 -6.67
CA ALA A 418 5.36 -10.73 -6.18
C ALA A 418 5.98 -9.79 -7.24
N ASP A 419 6.18 -10.28 -8.47
CA ASP A 419 6.82 -9.51 -9.55
C ASP A 419 5.92 -8.43 -10.18
N SER A 420 4.63 -8.37 -9.84
CA SER A 420 3.65 -7.43 -10.44
C SER A 420 2.51 -7.07 -9.48
N PRO A 421 2.82 -6.44 -8.33
CA PRO A 421 1.84 -6.12 -7.31
C PRO A 421 0.71 -5.23 -7.79
N THR A 422 -0.48 -5.54 -7.33
CA THR A 422 -1.72 -4.86 -7.64
C THR A 422 -2.28 -4.23 -6.37
N PHE A 423 -2.84 -3.02 -6.49
CA PHE A 423 -3.33 -2.23 -5.38
C PHE A 423 -4.70 -1.67 -5.71
N ALA A 424 -5.60 -1.64 -4.74
CA ALA A 424 -6.81 -0.83 -4.81
C ALA A 424 -6.59 0.49 -4.07
N VAL A 425 -6.94 1.61 -4.69
CA VAL A 425 -6.83 2.95 -4.10
C VAL A 425 -8.18 3.62 -4.07
N GLY A 426 -8.63 3.97 -2.87
CA GLY A 426 -9.88 4.67 -2.62
C GLY A 426 -9.74 6.18 -2.75
N SER A 427 -10.74 6.80 -3.36
CA SER A 427 -10.90 8.25 -3.48
C SER A 427 -12.31 8.65 -3.03
N TYR A 428 -12.44 9.75 -2.28
CA TYR A 428 -13.75 10.31 -1.93
C TYR A 428 -13.85 11.77 -2.32
N SER A 429 -15.07 12.23 -2.65
CA SER A 429 -15.30 13.64 -2.97
C SER A 429 -15.26 14.50 -1.71
N SER A 430 -14.52 15.60 -1.76
CA SER A 430 -14.53 16.67 -0.75
C SER A 430 -15.64 17.71 -0.96
N SER A 431 -16.40 17.62 -2.06
CA SER A 431 -17.44 18.58 -2.42
C SER A 431 -18.71 18.35 -1.62
N VAL A 432 -18.87 19.12 -0.53
CA VAL A 432 -20.11 19.19 0.26
C VAL A 432 -21.27 19.85 -0.54
N LYS A 433 -21.04 20.27 -1.79
CA LYS A 433 -21.98 21.15 -2.53
C LYS A 433 -22.87 20.50 -3.56
N ASP A 434 -22.52 19.33 -4.09
CA ASP A 434 -23.36 18.60 -5.02
C ASP A 434 -23.56 17.16 -4.54
N THR A 435 -24.82 16.81 -4.27
CA THR A 435 -25.28 15.50 -3.78
C THR A 435 -25.16 14.39 -4.83
N THR A 436 -24.22 14.52 -5.77
CA THR A 436 -24.01 13.63 -6.93
C THR A 436 -22.57 13.18 -7.10
N GLU A 437 -21.62 13.68 -6.30
CA GLU A 437 -20.22 13.25 -6.36
C GLU A 437 -20.01 12.04 -5.44
N GLU A 438 -20.01 10.84 -6.04
CA GLU A 438 -19.77 9.56 -5.37
C GLU A 438 -18.25 9.31 -5.26
N GLY A 439 -17.79 8.70 -4.16
CA GLY A 439 -16.42 8.19 -4.06
C GLY A 439 -16.21 6.98 -4.99
N PHE A 440 -14.96 6.61 -5.23
CA PHE A 440 -14.61 5.51 -6.12
C PHE A 440 -13.34 4.78 -5.66
N VAL A 441 -13.17 3.55 -6.16
CA VAL A 441 -11.99 2.70 -5.94
C VAL A 441 -11.37 2.40 -7.30
N GLU A 442 -10.07 2.62 -7.44
CA GLU A 442 -9.30 2.30 -8.65
C GLU A 442 -8.32 1.16 -8.38
N ILE A 443 -8.12 0.29 -9.37
CA ILE A 443 -7.14 -0.79 -9.29
C ILE A 443 -5.92 -0.44 -10.13
N TRP A 444 -4.75 -0.56 -9.52
CA TRP A 444 -3.45 -0.20 -10.07
C TRP A 444 -2.54 -1.41 -10.03
N LYS A 445 -2.12 -1.91 -11.20
CA LYS A 445 -1.13 -2.98 -11.30
C LYS A 445 0.25 -2.40 -11.62
N TYR A 446 1.25 -2.81 -10.86
CA TYR A 446 2.64 -2.60 -11.21
C TYR A 446 3.03 -3.59 -12.30
N TRP A 447 3.62 -3.06 -13.35
CA TRP A 447 3.99 -3.76 -14.56
C TRP A 447 5.39 -3.30 -14.99
N PRO A 448 6.47 -3.98 -14.54
CA PRO A 448 7.83 -3.52 -14.80
C PRO A 448 8.17 -3.48 -16.30
N GLY A 449 7.55 -4.37 -17.09
CA GLY A 449 7.66 -4.39 -18.54
C GLY A 449 8.92 -5.08 -19.08
N ILE A 450 9.90 -5.31 -18.22
CA ILE A 450 11.15 -6.02 -18.48
C ILE A 450 11.49 -6.85 -17.23
N SER A 451 11.95 -8.09 -17.39
CA SER A 451 12.37 -8.96 -16.29
C SER A 451 13.58 -9.82 -16.69
N PRO A 452 14.43 -10.26 -15.75
CA PRO A 452 14.42 -9.96 -14.30
C PRO A 452 14.86 -8.52 -13.98
N GLN A 453 14.54 -8.00 -12.77
CA GLN A 453 14.88 -6.63 -12.34
C GLN A 453 16.36 -6.42 -12.01
N ARG A 454 17.10 -7.51 -11.75
CA ARG A 454 18.53 -7.50 -11.50
C ARG A 454 19.18 -8.71 -12.12
N VAL A 455 20.34 -8.51 -12.73
CA VAL A 455 21.17 -9.57 -13.30
C VAL A 455 22.62 -9.40 -12.87
N GLU A 456 23.25 -10.49 -12.45
CA GLU A 456 24.69 -10.53 -12.24
C GLU A 456 25.37 -11.28 -13.38
N VAL A 457 26.39 -10.66 -14.00
CA VAL A 457 27.20 -11.29 -15.04
C VAL A 457 28.67 -11.26 -14.64
N SER A 458 29.31 -12.43 -14.64
CA SER A 458 30.77 -12.52 -14.44
C SER A 458 31.50 -12.12 -15.73
N ALA A 459 32.37 -11.12 -15.64
CA ALA A 459 33.24 -10.74 -16.75
C ALA A 459 34.31 -11.80 -17.05
N ALA A 460 34.78 -12.58 -16.06
CA ALA A 460 35.76 -13.63 -16.28
C ALA A 460 35.21 -14.81 -17.09
N ILE A 461 34.02 -15.29 -16.75
CA ILE A 461 33.43 -16.50 -17.34
C ILE A 461 32.53 -16.14 -18.54
N GLY A 462 31.98 -14.92 -18.54
CA GLY A 462 30.87 -14.57 -19.41
C GLY A 462 29.56 -15.15 -18.90
N GLY A 463 28.49 -14.97 -19.67
CA GLY A 463 27.16 -15.45 -19.31
C GLY A 463 26.16 -15.17 -20.42
N SER A 464 25.06 -15.93 -20.40
CA SER A 464 23.88 -15.64 -21.20
C SER A 464 22.75 -15.26 -20.26
N THR A 465 22.09 -14.14 -20.51
CA THR A 465 20.88 -13.75 -19.79
C THR A 465 19.85 -13.19 -20.75
N ASP A 466 18.63 -13.70 -20.65
CA ASP A 466 17.49 -13.21 -21.40
C ASP A 466 16.70 -12.24 -20.55
N PHE A 467 16.57 -11.01 -21.03
CA PHE A 467 15.53 -10.10 -20.54
C PHE A 467 14.25 -10.39 -21.28
N LYS A 468 13.24 -10.87 -20.56
CA LYS A 468 11.90 -10.98 -21.09
C LYS A 468 11.24 -9.61 -21.07
N LEU A 469 10.55 -9.30 -22.14
CA LEU A 469 9.70 -8.12 -22.25
C LEU A 469 8.28 -8.61 -22.23
N GLU A 470 7.50 -8.07 -21.32
CA GLU A 470 6.11 -8.44 -21.16
C GLU A 470 5.36 -7.12 -21.07
N MET A 471 4.47 -6.85 -22.01
CA MET A 471 3.61 -5.67 -22.01
C MET A 471 2.16 -6.12 -21.94
N PRO A 472 1.24 -5.28 -21.43
CA PRO A 472 -0.16 -5.63 -21.39
C PRO A 472 -0.66 -6.15 -22.75
N PRO A 473 -1.27 -7.36 -22.80
CA PRO A 473 -1.66 -8.00 -24.04
C PRO A 473 -2.69 -7.17 -24.81
N GLY A 474 -2.75 -7.35 -26.13
CA GLY A 474 -3.68 -6.65 -27.01
C GLY A 474 -3.20 -5.25 -27.43
N ARG A 475 -3.06 -4.31 -26.48
CA ARG A 475 -2.69 -2.90 -26.78
C ARG A 475 -1.28 -2.78 -27.37
N PHE A 476 -0.34 -3.55 -26.82
CA PHE A 476 1.05 -3.59 -27.29
C PHE A 476 1.33 -4.78 -28.22
N ALA A 477 0.29 -5.46 -28.71
CA ALA A 477 0.46 -6.54 -29.67
C ALA A 477 1.21 -6.04 -30.91
N HIS A 478 2.29 -6.74 -31.27
CA HIS A 478 3.15 -6.36 -32.41
C HIS A 478 3.83 -4.99 -32.30
N ALA A 479 3.78 -4.35 -31.12
CA ALA A 479 4.44 -3.08 -30.88
C ALA A 479 5.95 -3.22 -31.06
N LYS A 480 6.56 -2.16 -31.59
CA LYS A 480 8.00 -2.14 -31.82
C LYS A 480 8.68 -1.80 -30.51
N TYR A 481 9.74 -2.52 -30.17
CA TYR A 481 10.51 -2.22 -28.97
C TYR A 481 11.98 -1.94 -29.28
N ARG A 482 12.65 -1.23 -28.38
CA ARG A 482 14.08 -0.93 -28.43
C ARG A 482 14.68 -0.89 -27.03
N LEU A 483 15.77 -1.62 -26.84
CA LEU A 483 16.64 -1.53 -25.68
C LEU A 483 17.45 -0.23 -25.69
N LEU A 484 17.45 0.43 -24.54
CA LEU A 484 18.34 1.52 -24.18
C LEU A 484 19.23 1.07 -23.02
N LEU A 485 20.48 1.53 -23.03
CA LEU A 485 21.46 1.24 -21.98
C LEU A 485 22.06 2.54 -21.43
N SER A 486 22.43 2.54 -20.15
CA SER A 486 23.17 3.61 -19.49
C SER A 486 24.29 3.04 -18.63
N LYS A 487 25.40 3.77 -18.52
CA LYS A 487 26.53 3.43 -17.65
C LYS A 487 26.66 4.36 -16.44
N HIS A 488 25.80 5.40 -16.35
CA HIS A 488 25.87 6.40 -15.29
C HIS A 488 24.68 6.38 -14.34
N GLY A 489 23.70 5.49 -14.57
CA GLY A 489 22.60 5.29 -13.63
C GLY A 489 21.22 5.29 -14.26
N HIS A 490 20.25 5.51 -13.37
CA HIS A 490 18.81 5.43 -13.59
C HIS A 490 18.10 6.71 -13.13
N SER A 491 18.78 7.87 -13.25
CA SER A 491 18.26 9.17 -12.78
C SER A 491 17.04 9.69 -13.57
N GLY A 492 16.73 9.06 -14.70
CA GLY A 492 15.65 9.45 -15.59
C GLY A 492 15.93 10.66 -16.48
N PHE A 493 15.26 10.71 -17.64
CA PHE A 493 15.16 11.91 -18.47
C PHE A 493 13.85 11.93 -19.26
N TRP A 494 13.42 13.14 -19.64
CA TRP A 494 12.26 13.34 -20.52
C TRP A 494 12.69 13.59 -21.96
N ASN A 495 11.99 12.98 -22.91
CA ASN A 495 12.21 13.17 -24.34
C ASN A 495 10.88 13.09 -25.11
N GLY A 496 10.39 14.23 -25.59
CA GLY A 496 9.18 14.28 -26.42
C GLY A 496 7.89 13.81 -25.72
N GLY A 497 7.81 13.96 -24.39
CA GLY A 497 6.67 13.50 -23.58
C GLY A 497 6.83 12.09 -23.01
N LEU A 498 7.85 11.33 -23.45
CA LEU A 498 8.25 10.07 -22.83
C LEU A 498 9.27 10.32 -21.73
N TYR A 499 9.04 9.78 -20.54
CA TYR A 499 10.08 9.61 -19.53
C TYR A 499 10.80 8.29 -19.78
N VAL A 500 12.12 8.25 -19.61
CA VAL A 500 12.92 7.02 -19.67
C VAL A 500 13.71 6.95 -18.37
N PRO A 501 13.63 5.86 -17.57
CA PRO A 501 14.27 5.75 -16.25
C PRO A 501 15.77 5.46 -16.34
N LEU A 502 16.49 6.07 -17.27
CA LEU A 502 17.93 5.94 -17.43
C LEU A 502 18.60 7.30 -17.28
N THR A 503 19.86 7.34 -16.86
CA THR A 503 20.64 8.57 -16.98
C THR A 503 21.05 8.76 -18.43
N PHE A 504 20.68 9.89 -19.04
CA PHE A 504 21.00 10.16 -20.44
C PHE A 504 22.51 10.33 -20.64
N ASP A 505 23.14 9.37 -21.31
CA ASP A 505 24.56 9.41 -21.60
C ASP A 505 24.91 8.97 -23.04
N SER A 506 26.21 8.84 -23.33
CA SER A 506 26.69 8.42 -24.65
C SER A 506 26.20 7.04 -25.07
N LEU A 507 25.99 6.13 -24.10
CA LEU A 507 25.51 4.78 -24.36
C LEU A 507 24.00 4.79 -24.60
N THR A 508 23.25 5.63 -23.88
CA THR A 508 21.81 5.81 -24.11
C THR A 508 21.55 6.40 -25.50
N LEU A 509 22.37 7.37 -25.92
CA LEU A 509 22.29 7.95 -27.26
C LEU A 509 22.69 6.95 -28.36
N ALA A 510 23.70 6.11 -28.12
CA ALA A 510 24.13 5.09 -29.09
C ALA A 510 23.03 4.03 -29.26
N THR A 511 22.52 3.51 -28.14
CA THR A 511 21.46 2.48 -28.14
C THR A 511 20.14 3.02 -28.69
N SER A 512 19.81 4.30 -28.46
CA SER A 512 18.64 4.94 -29.08
C SER A 512 18.74 5.04 -30.61
N GLN A 513 19.96 5.06 -31.16
CA GLN A 513 20.20 5.02 -32.61
C GLN A 513 20.31 3.58 -33.16
N GLY A 514 20.28 2.57 -32.29
CA GLY A 514 20.36 1.15 -32.64
C GLY A 514 21.77 0.58 -32.56
N PHE A 515 22.74 1.34 -32.06
CA PHE A 515 24.09 0.85 -31.81
C PHE A 515 24.16 0.24 -30.41
N VAL A 516 24.08 -1.08 -30.35
CA VAL A 516 24.22 -1.84 -29.09
C VAL A 516 25.62 -2.43 -28.92
N PRO A 517 26.10 -2.59 -27.66
CA PRO A 517 27.34 -3.29 -27.38
C PRO A 517 27.34 -4.71 -27.94
N GLY A 518 28.53 -5.23 -28.26
CA GLY A 518 28.68 -6.63 -28.68
C GLY A 518 28.20 -7.59 -27.59
N GLY A 519 27.56 -8.68 -28.02
CA GLY A 519 26.92 -9.65 -27.12
C GLY A 519 25.45 -9.36 -26.83
N VAL A 520 24.89 -8.23 -27.28
CA VAL A 520 23.45 -7.98 -27.18
C VAL A 520 22.75 -8.34 -28.49
N SER A 521 21.84 -9.30 -28.43
CA SER A 521 20.98 -9.75 -29.53
C SER A 521 19.54 -9.32 -29.28
N PHE A 522 18.75 -9.17 -30.35
CA PHE A 522 17.34 -8.78 -30.29
C PHE A 522 17.07 -7.43 -29.59
N ALA A 523 18.07 -6.54 -29.50
CA ALA A 523 17.90 -5.22 -28.89
C ALA A 523 16.86 -4.31 -29.56
N VAL A 524 16.44 -4.64 -30.79
CA VAL A 524 15.33 -3.99 -31.49
C VAL A 524 14.48 -5.10 -32.10
N GLY A 525 13.18 -5.05 -31.87
CA GLY A 525 12.26 -6.08 -32.35
C GLY A 525 10.80 -5.66 -32.31
N HIS A 526 9.94 -6.66 -32.46
CA HIS A 526 8.50 -6.52 -32.27
C HIS A 526 8.05 -7.49 -31.19
N LEU A 527 7.11 -7.04 -30.37
CA LEU A 527 6.40 -7.93 -29.45
C LEU A 527 5.52 -8.90 -30.25
N ASN A 528 5.18 -10.04 -29.65
CA ASN A 528 4.24 -10.98 -30.24
C ASN A 528 2.78 -10.49 -30.05
N THR A 529 1.80 -11.32 -30.40
CA THR A 529 0.37 -10.98 -30.26
C THR A 529 -0.07 -10.83 -28.79
N PHE A 530 0.69 -11.41 -27.86
CA PHE A 530 0.47 -11.32 -26.42
C PHE A 530 1.23 -10.17 -25.76
N GLY A 531 1.96 -9.34 -26.54
CA GLY A 531 2.77 -8.26 -25.96
C GLY A 531 4.11 -8.73 -25.41
N GLU A 532 4.58 -9.92 -25.77
CA GLU A 532 5.81 -10.49 -25.24
C GLU A 532 6.98 -10.35 -26.23
N GLY A 533 8.18 -10.16 -25.71
CA GLY A 533 9.43 -10.12 -26.47
C GLY A 533 10.61 -10.56 -25.61
N SER A 534 11.81 -10.55 -26.21
CA SER A 534 13.02 -10.88 -25.47
C SER A 534 14.23 -10.13 -26.03
N VAL A 535 15.12 -9.74 -25.13
CA VAL A 535 16.42 -9.16 -25.43
C VAL A 535 17.47 -10.07 -24.80
N GLN A 536 18.36 -10.61 -25.62
CA GLN A 536 19.34 -11.60 -25.17
C GLN A 536 20.71 -10.96 -24.99
N PHE A 537 21.34 -11.20 -23.85
CA PHE A 537 22.70 -10.81 -23.54
C PHE A 537 23.58 -12.05 -23.52
N ASP A 538 24.25 -12.33 -24.63
CA ASP A 538 25.27 -13.37 -24.77
C ASP A 538 26.66 -12.76 -24.67
N LEU A 539 27.18 -12.72 -23.45
CA LEU A 539 28.46 -12.08 -23.14
C LEU A 539 29.56 -13.15 -23.10
N PRO A 540 30.50 -13.17 -24.06
CA PRO A 540 31.60 -14.11 -24.03
C PRO A 540 32.54 -13.84 -22.85
N ALA A 541 33.30 -14.85 -22.43
CA ALA A 541 34.35 -14.69 -21.42
C ALA A 541 35.29 -13.53 -21.78
N GLY A 542 35.51 -12.62 -20.82
CA GLY A 542 36.29 -11.39 -20.98
C GLY A 542 35.55 -10.23 -21.66
N ALA A 543 34.28 -10.43 -22.08
CA ALA A 543 33.43 -9.31 -22.42
C ALA A 543 33.20 -8.44 -21.18
N TRP A 544 33.06 -7.14 -21.41
CA TRP A 544 32.72 -6.17 -20.37
C TRP A 544 33.71 -6.07 -19.19
N MET A 545 34.92 -6.62 -19.31
CA MET A 545 36.02 -6.40 -18.36
C MET A 545 36.24 -4.93 -17.93
N PRO A 546 36.09 -3.92 -18.82
CA PRO A 546 36.19 -2.51 -18.40
C PRO A 546 35.10 -2.02 -17.44
N PHE A 547 34.03 -2.79 -17.27
CA PHE A 547 32.87 -2.47 -16.43
C PHE A 547 32.84 -3.27 -15.12
N VAL A 548 33.85 -4.11 -14.83
CA VAL A 548 33.94 -4.85 -13.56
C VAL A 548 33.90 -3.88 -12.38
N GLY A 549 32.96 -4.10 -11.45
CA GLY A 549 32.73 -3.22 -10.31
C GLY A 549 31.90 -1.97 -10.64
N GLN A 550 31.32 -1.89 -11.85
CA GLN A 550 30.30 -0.92 -12.22
C GLN A 550 28.99 -1.65 -12.57
N SER A 551 27.87 -1.01 -12.26
CA SER A 551 26.55 -1.44 -12.72
C SER A 551 26.20 -0.74 -14.01
N MET A 552 25.68 -1.49 -14.98
CA MET A 552 25.00 -0.93 -16.14
C MET A 552 23.49 -0.99 -15.94
N PHE A 553 22.77 -0.12 -16.63
CA PHE A 553 21.32 -0.01 -16.48
C PHE A 553 20.66 -0.17 -17.84
N ALA A 554 19.57 -0.94 -17.88
CA ALA A 554 18.82 -1.24 -19.08
C ALA A 554 17.36 -0.80 -18.93
N ALA A 555 16.78 -0.23 -19.99
CA ALA A 555 15.34 -0.01 -20.08
C ALA A 555 14.91 -0.19 -21.54
N VAL A 556 13.67 -0.59 -21.77
CA VAL A 556 13.12 -0.76 -23.11
C VAL A 556 12.05 0.28 -23.38
N VAL A 557 12.10 0.88 -24.56
CA VAL A 557 11.06 1.75 -25.08
C VAL A 557 10.20 0.96 -26.04
N VAL A 558 8.88 1.02 -25.85
CA VAL A 558 7.88 0.37 -26.70
C VAL A 558 7.04 1.43 -27.40
N GLU A 559 6.88 1.27 -28.70
CA GLU A 559 6.22 2.18 -29.62
C GLU A 559 5.03 1.47 -30.28
N THR A 560 3.85 2.06 -30.15
CA THR A 560 2.65 1.69 -30.92
C THR A 560 2.31 2.80 -31.92
N ALA A 561 1.20 2.65 -32.65
CA ALA A 561 0.74 3.67 -33.58
C ALA A 561 0.22 4.95 -32.89
N SER A 562 -0.05 4.92 -31.58
CA SER A 562 -0.71 6.03 -30.85
C SER A 562 0.04 6.47 -29.60
N GLU A 563 1.03 5.71 -29.13
CA GLU A 563 1.71 5.97 -27.86
C GLU A 563 3.16 5.45 -27.85
N LEU A 564 3.91 5.99 -26.91
CA LEU A 564 5.29 5.63 -26.64
C LEU A 564 5.43 5.47 -25.12
N VAL A 565 5.90 4.31 -24.68
CA VAL A 565 6.06 3.96 -23.26
C VAL A 565 7.46 3.41 -22.99
N SER A 566 7.93 3.48 -21.76
CA SER A 566 9.17 2.82 -21.33
C SER A 566 8.91 1.84 -20.21
N THR A 567 9.66 0.74 -20.19
CA THR A 567 9.78 -0.13 -19.03
C THR A 567 10.47 0.58 -17.87
N VAL A 568 10.51 -0.10 -16.72
CA VAL A 568 11.41 0.25 -15.62
C VAL A 568 12.88 0.03 -16.01
N SER A 569 13.78 0.55 -15.18
CA SER A 569 15.22 0.32 -15.33
C SER A 569 15.66 -0.93 -14.59
N VAL A 570 16.46 -1.75 -15.24
CA VAL A 570 17.05 -2.97 -14.69
C VAL A 570 18.53 -2.76 -14.42
N GLU A 571 19.02 -3.23 -13.28
CA GLU A 571 20.44 -3.23 -12.96
C GLU A 571 21.14 -4.48 -13.51
N ILE A 572 22.24 -4.28 -14.21
CA ILE A 572 23.15 -5.32 -14.68
C ILE A 572 24.48 -5.14 -13.96
N ALA A 573 24.68 -5.91 -12.89
CA ALA A 573 25.91 -5.90 -12.11
C ALA A 573 26.98 -6.75 -12.79
N VAL A 574 28.14 -6.14 -13.08
CA VAL A 574 29.27 -6.83 -13.69
C VAL A 574 30.26 -7.24 -12.61
N THR A 575 30.30 -8.53 -12.29
CA THR A 575 31.18 -9.13 -11.29
C THR A 575 32.49 -9.62 -11.92
N PRO A 576 33.56 -9.80 -11.12
CA PRO A 576 34.85 -10.26 -11.62
C PRO A 576 34.83 -11.54 -12.47
#